data_AF-K9SGI1-F1
#
_entry.id   AF-K9SGI1-F1
#
_cell.length_a   1.000
_cell.length_b   1.000
_cell.length_c   1.000
_cell.angle_alpha   90.00
_cell.angle_beta   90.00
_cell.angle_gamma   90.00
#
_symmetry.space_group_name_H-M   'P 1'
#
loop_
_entity.id
_entity.type
_entity.pdbx_description
1 polymer ?
#
loop_
_entity_poly.entity_id
_entity_poly.type
_entity_poly.pdbx_seq_one_letter_code
_entity_poly.pdbx_strand_id
1 'polypeptide(L)'
;MEIKSKWQVIGAIEVANDQQVAILKRGVEAWNKWREQHPKVAIDLFGIDLTGIDLHGANLSGADLSGEELRGANLQGADLSGANLQGSDLFGANLSKANLSITDLSGTDLILANLSSACVIRANFTNADLSQTDCTDADFSYSRFSKALLSMTDFTGANLTQAKLPKANLIGAIFCRTNLTQANFLEAKLLEADFDEANLKNASFYMARIERTNFKSSNLNGAFLVRTEAIETNFSNAELTGACIHGWNIDKYTNFNNLRCKYIFRDVEIPVDDQEAEYLDRVPATGEFAPGDFQKLFQKAINTVDLIFQHGIDWKAFSESFIKLQSETGEELAIAAIETRDDGSFVIRINAPVDAQKAEIEKFIYSKYKAALKEQTEKYKAMLADKDKEISNKEEIIQLYREKSTDLKQIVFKLAESQPVFNNTNTNIGRDQNTNATNSIVAGHDISGEVEIQNQE
;
A
#
# COMPACT_ATOMS: atom_id res chain seq x y z
N MET A 1 9.50 45.74 8.34
CA MET A 1 9.16 44.97 9.55
C MET A 1 7.65 44.76 9.57
N GLU A 2 7.23 43.55 9.19
CA GLU A 2 6.49 42.61 10.04
C GLU A 2 5.14 42.97 10.73
N ILE A 3 4.28 41.94 10.84
CA ILE A 3 3.08 41.74 11.71
C ILE A 3 1.96 42.80 11.66
N LYS A 4 0.65 42.47 11.52
CA LYS A 4 -0.14 41.23 11.76
C LYS A 4 -1.23 41.09 10.68
N SER A 5 -1.55 39.91 10.14
CA SER A 5 -2.22 38.77 10.80
C SER A 5 -3.52 39.14 11.53
N LYS A 6 -4.67 38.84 10.90
CA LYS A 6 -5.95 38.75 11.61
C LYS A 6 -6.90 37.77 10.95
N TRP A 7 -6.66 36.48 11.20
CA TRP A 7 -7.71 35.47 11.07
C TRP A 7 -8.88 35.86 11.99
N GLN A 8 -10.09 35.99 11.46
CA GLN A 8 -11.32 36.00 12.23
C GLN A 8 -12.25 34.91 11.69
N VAL A 9 -12.42 33.86 12.49
CA VAL A 9 -13.11 32.63 12.09
C VAL A 9 -14.62 32.81 12.11
N ILE A 10 -15.22 32.95 10.92
CA ILE A 10 -16.59 32.50 10.64
C ILE A 10 -16.59 31.93 9.21
N GLY A 11 -16.56 30.60 9.07
CA GLY A 11 -16.94 29.87 7.85
C GLY A 11 -16.42 30.42 6.51
N ALA A 12 -15.16 30.83 6.44
CA ALA A 12 -14.57 31.34 5.20
C ALA A 12 -14.34 30.19 4.21
N ILE A 13 -15.24 30.05 3.25
CA ILE A 13 -14.90 29.51 1.93
C ILE A 13 -13.96 30.56 1.30
N GLU A 14 -12.77 30.17 0.87
CA GLU A 14 -11.94 31.05 0.04
C GLU A 14 -12.66 31.25 -1.30
N VAL A 15 -12.70 32.48 -1.81
CA VAL A 15 -13.48 32.83 -3.00
C VAL A 15 -12.52 33.38 -4.05
N ALA A 16 -12.54 32.78 -5.23
CA ALA A 16 -11.71 33.16 -6.36
C ALA A 16 -11.62 34.66 -6.61
N ASN A 17 -10.48 35.08 -7.15
CA ASN A 17 -10.18 36.46 -7.46
C ASN A 17 -11.11 37.03 -8.55
N ASP A 18 -12.13 37.79 -8.15
CA ASP A 18 -13.12 38.47 -9.01
C ASP A 18 -12.51 39.10 -10.28
N GLN A 19 -11.33 39.71 -10.20
CA GLN A 19 -10.66 40.31 -11.35
C GLN A 19 -10.20 39.25 -12.36
N GLN A 20 -9.63 38.14 -11.88
CA GLN A 20 -9.21 37.01 -12.73
C GLN A 20 -10.42 36.35 -13.38
N VAL A 21 -11.48 36.10 -12.61
CA VAL A 21 -12.76 35.54 -13.12
C VAL A 21 -13.39 36.47 -14.18
N ALA A 22 -13.37 37.78 -13.96
CA ALA A 22 -13.87 38.78 -14.91
C ALA A 22 -12.99 38.97 -16.16
N ILE A 23 -11.77 38.42 -16.18
CA ILE A 23 -10.91 38.34 -17.37
C ILE A 23 -11.14 37.01 -18.09
N LEU A 24 -11.21 35.89 -17.36
CA LEU A 24 -11.50 34.56 -17.92
C LEU A 24 -12.85 34.55 -18.68
N LYS A 25 -13.87 35.20 -18.10
CA LYS A 25 -15.20 35.42 -18.73
C LYS A 25 -15.20 36.32 -19.97
N ARG A 26 -14.04 36.85 -20.41
CA ARG A 26 -13.85 37.56 -21.69
C ARG A 26 -13.23 36.67 -22.78
N GLY A 27 -12.97 35.39 -22.48
CA GLY A 27 -12.40 34.41 -23.40
C GLY A 27 -10.87 34.29 -23.31
N VAL A 28 -10.36 33.19 -23.86
CA VAL A 28 -8.95 32.77 -23.72
C VAL A 28 -7.96 33.82 -24.23
N GLU A 29 -8.26 34.55 -25.31
CA GLU A 29 -7.38 35.63 -25.81
C GLU A 29 -7.13 36.72 -24.75
N ALA A 30 -8.17 37.11 -24.02
CA ALA A 30 -8.07 38.12 -22.97
C ALA A 30 -7.31 37.58 -21.74
N TRP A 31 -7.51 36.29 -21.42
CA TRP A 31 -6.78 35.59 -20.36
C TRP A 31 -5.29 35.47 -20.66
N ASN A 32 -4.91 34.94 -21.84
CA ASN A 32 -3.52 34.74 -22.23
C ASN A 32 -2.78 36.08 -22.32
N LYS A 33 -3.40 37.12 -22.90
CA LYS A 33 -2.84 38.48 -22.94
C LYS A 33 -2.66 39.11 -21.55
N TRP A 34 -3.49 38.75 -20.57
CA TRP A 34 -3.29 39.15 -19.18
C TRP A 34 -2.14 38.37 -18.53
N ARG A 35 -2.06 37.05 -18.76
CA ARG A 35 -0.94 36.20 -18.28
C ARG A 35 0.42 36.65 -18.79
N GLU A 36 0.53 37.06 -20.05
CA GLU A 36 1.74 37.68 -20.64
C GLU A 36 2.19 38.93 -19.88
N GLN A 37 1.25 39.75 -19.42
CA GLN A 37 1.52 41.00 -18.70
C GLN A 37 1.75 40.78 -17.19
N HIS A 38 1.24 39.67 -16.65
CA HIS A 38 1.24 39.35 -15.22
C HIS A 38 1.82 37.95 -14.89
N PRO A 39 2.99 37.54 -15.46
CA PRO A 39 3.50 36.16 -15.36
C PRO A 39 3.99 35.74 -13.96
N LYS A 40 3.90 36.64 -12.96
CA LYS A 40 4.23 36.39 -11.55
C LYS A 40 3.02 36.48 -10.61
N VAL A 41 1.83 36.72 -11.15
CA VAL A 41 0.59 36.71 -10.37
C VAL A 41 0.11 35.26 -10.30
N ALA A 42 -0.09 34.76 -9.07
CA ALA A 42 -0.69 33.45 -8.84
C ALA A 42 -2.10 33.43 -9.42
N ILE A 43 -2.45 32.35 -10.11
CA ILE A 43 -3.82 32.15 -10.58
C ILE A 43 -4.63 31.61 -9.41
N ASP A 44 -5.74 32.28 -9.13
CA ASP A 44 -6.69 31.96 -8.07
C ASP A 44 -8.09 31.91 -8.69
N LEU A 45 -8.53 30.69 -8.93
CA LEU A 45 -9.82 30.33 -9.53
C LEU A 45 -10.64 29.43 -8.58
N PHE A 46 -10.33 29.44 -7.28
CA PHE A 46 -10.89 28.49 -6.32
C PHE A 46 -12.38 28.73 -6.00
N GLY A 47 -13.17 27.66 -6.03
CA GLY A 47 -14.61 27.67 -5.79
C GLY A 47 -15.45 28.14 -6.98
N ILE A 48 -15.00 27.89 -8.23
CA ILE A 48 -15.73 28.25 -9.45
C ILE A 48 -16.26 26.98 -10.14
N ASP A 49 -17.55 26.99 -10.47
CA ASP A 49 -18.10 26.06 -11.47
C ASP A 49 -17.49 26.36 -12.85
N LEU A 50 -16.58 25.49 -13.28
CA LEU A 50 -15.91 25.50 -14.59
C LEU A 50 -16.45 24.38 -15.50
N THR A 51 -17.61 23.78 -15.17
CA THR A 51 -18.26 22.73 -15.96
C THR A 51 -18.46 23.17 -17.41
N GLY A 52 -17.92 22.39 -18.35
CA GLY A 52 -18.06 22.64 -19.79
C GLY A 52 -17.43 23.94 -20.30
N ILE A 53 -16.55 24.60 -19.52
CA ILE A 53 -15.90 25.85 -19.95
C ILE A 53 -14.98 25.62 -21.15
N ASP A 54 -14.88 26.62 -22.03
CA ASP A 54 -13.90 26.64 -23.12
C ASP A 54 -12.62 27.38 -22.72
N LEU A 55 -11.53 26.61 -22.59
CA LEU A 55 -10.19 27.04 -22.17
C LEU A 55 -9.11 26.52 -23.14
N HIS A 56 -9.47 26.30 -24.42
CA HIS A 56 -8.52 25.82 -25.43
C HIS A 56 -7.29 26.73 -25.53
N GLY A 57 -6.08 26.18 -25.39
CA GLY A 57 -4.84 26.95 -25.43
C GLY A 57 -4.66 27.97 -24.29
N ALA A 58 -5.43 27.88 -23.20
CA ALA A 58 -5.29 28.79 -22.06
C ALA A 58 -3.97 28.57 -21.30
N ASN A 59 -3.30 29.66 -20.92
CA ASN A 59 -2.14 29.63 -20.04
C ASN A 59 -2.60 29.58 -18.58
N LEU A 60 -2.63 28.37 -18.02
CA LEU A 60 -3.03 28.05 -16.64
C LEU A 60 -1.83 27.51 -15.82
N SER A 61 -0.59 27.79 -16.26
CA SER A 61 0.62 27.24 -15.65
C SER A 61 0.84 27.79 -14.24
N GLY A 62 1.04 26.88 -13.29
CA GLY A 62 1.09 27.18 -11.87
C GLY A 62 -0.23 27.70 -11.27
N ALA A 63 -1.38 27.37 -11.87
CA ALA A 63 -2.68 27.66 -11.25
C ALA A 63 -2.98 26.71 -10.09
N ASP A 64 -3.73 27.21 -9.10
CA ASP A 64 -4.49 26.32 -8.22
C ASP A 64 -5.90 26.13 -8.78
N LEU A 65 -6.25 24.87 -8.97
CA LEU A 65 -7.50 24.30 -9.46
C LEU A 65 -7.86 23.04 -8.63
N SER A 66 -7.35 22.93 -7.41
CA SER A 66 -7.60 21.76 -6.55
C SER A 66 -9.03 21.73 -6.02
N GLY A 67 -9.73 20.61 -6.21
CA GLY A 67 -11.14 20.45 -5.89
C GLY A 67 -12.13 21.12 -6.85
N GLU A 68 -11.68 21.72 -7.95
CA GLU A 68 -12.58 22.43 -8.89
C GLU A 68 -13.43 21.48 -9.77
N GLU A 69 -14.62 21.96 -10.11
CA GLU A 69 -15.58 21.28 -11.02
C GLU A 69 -15.25 21.65 -12.48
N LEU A 70 -14.47 20.80 -13.15
CA LEU A 70 -14.00 20.97 -14.54
C LEU A 70 -14.66 19.94 -15.49
N ARG A 71 -15.80 19.38 -15.09
CA ARG A 71 -16.53 18.32 -15.81
C ARG A 71 -16.81 18.72 -17.26
N GLY A 72 -16.30 17.93 -18.21
CA GLY A 72 -16.46 18.19 -19.65
C GLY A 72 -15.79 19.47 -20.18
N ALA A 73 -14.89 20.11 -19.42
CA ALA A 73 -14.20 21.32 -19.85
C ALA A 73 -13.31 21.07 -21.09
N ASN A 74 -13.21 22.07 -21.97
CA ASN A 74 -12.34 22.04 -23.14
C ASN A 74 -11.00 22.71 -22.84
N LEU A 75 -10.03 21.92 -22.38
CA LEU A 75 -8.66 22.32 -22.05
C LEU A 75 -7.67 21.95 -23.18
N GLN A 76 -8.16 21.77 -24.41
CA GLN A 76 -7.37 21.32 -25.55
C GLN A 76 -6.17 22.24 -25.80
N GLY A 77 -4.95 21.69 -25.76
CA GLY A 77 -3.72 22.47 -25.95
C GLY A 77 -3.42 23.50 -24.85
N ALA A 78 -4.14 23.49 -23.72
CA ALA A 78 -3.87 24.41 -22.61
C ALA A 78 -2.52 24.12 -21.95
N ASP A 79 -1.88 25.16 -21.41
CA ASP A 79 -0.66 25.03 -20.61
C ASP A 79 -1.03 25.00 -19.12
N LEU A 80 -1.11 23.79 -18.55
CA LEU A 80 -1.39 23.50 -17.15
C LEU A 80 -0.11 23.10 -16.38
N SER A 81 1.07 23.41 -16.93
CA SER A 81 2.34 22.93 -16.35
C SER A 81 2.57 23.48 -14.94
N GLY A 82 2.93 22.57 -14.03
CA GLY A 82 3.09 22.86 -12.60
C GLY A 82 1.82 23.33 -11.87
N ALA A 83 0.63 23.20 -12.48
CA ALA A 83 -0.62 23.50 -11.80
C ALA A 83 -0.97 22.45 -10.72
N ASN A 84 -1.81 22.84 -9.76
CA ASN A 84 -2.42 21.98 -8.77
C ASN A 84 -3.86 21.66 -9.19
N LEU A 85 -4.13 20.39 -9.51
CA LEU A 85 -5.45 19.84 -9.86
C LEU A 85 -5.87 18.74 -8.86
N GLN A 86 -5.22 18.67 -7.69
CA GLN A 86 -5.48 17.65 -6.67
C GLN A 86 -6.98 17.57 -6.34
N GLY A 87 -7.57 16.38 -6.51
CA GLY A 87 -8.98 16.12 -6.18
C GLY A 87 -10.02 16.89 -7.00
N SER A 88 -9.64 17.53 -8.11
CA SER A 88 -10.61 18.14 -9.05
C SER A 88 -11.39 17.09 -9.85
N ASP A 89 -12.53 17.50 -10.41
CA ASP A 89 -13.36 16.66 -11.27
C ASP A 89 -13.19 17.07 -12.75
N LEU A 90 -12.42 16.29 -13.49
CA LEU A 90 -12.15 16.42 -14.93
C LEU A 90 -12.88 15.33 -15.74
N PHE A 91 -13.96 14.74 -15.22
CA PHE A 91 -14.75 13.72 -15.91
C PHE A 91 -15.15 14.18 -17.31
N GLY A 92 -14.78 13.41 -18.34
CA GLY A 92 -15.08 13.70 -19.75
C GLY A 92 -14.41 14.96 -20.32
N ALA A 93 -13.44 15.57 -19.62
CA ALA A 93 -12.77 16.79 -20.09
C ALA A 93 -11.84 16.52 -21.29
N ASN A 94 -11.73 17.48 -22.20
CA ASN A 94 -10.83 17.42 -23.35
C ASN A 94 -9.50 18.12 -23.02
N LEU A 95 -8.52 17.34 -22.59
CA LEU A 95 -7.13 17.75 -22.29
C LEU A 95 -6.18 17.41 -23.47
N SER A 96 -6.70 17.07 -24.65
CA SER A 96 -5.86 16.63 -25.78
C SER A 96 -4.80 17.67 -26.13
N LYS A 97 -3.56 17.23 -26.32
CA LYS A 97 -2.39 18.08 -26.60
C LYS A 97 -2.04 19.12 -25.52
N ALA A 98 -2.68 19.07 -24.34
CA ALA A 98 -2.36 19.96 -23.23
C ALA A 98 -0.95 19.68 -22.66
N ASN A 99 -0.36 20.69 -22.02
CA ASN A 99 0.89 20.56 -21.27
C ASN A 99 0.57 20.43 -19.77
N LEU A 100 0.61 19.21 -19.27
CA LEU A 100 0.42 18.78 -17.88
C LEU A 100 1.77 18.39 -17.22
N SER A 101 2.87 18.97 -17.71
CA SER A 101 4.21 18.69 -17.17
C SER A 101 4.34 19.16 -15.72
N ILE A 102 4.76 18.26 -14.82
CA ILE A 102 4.97 18.52 -13.38
C ILE A 102 3.67 18.93 -12.64
N THR A 103 2.50 18.73 -13.25
CA THR A 103 1.18 19.01 -12.66
C THR A 103 0.84 17.97 -11.58
N ASP A 104 0.23 18.41 -10.47
CA ASP A 104 -0.33 17.48 -9.47
C ASP A 104 -1.80 17.17 -9.78
N LEU A 105 -2.10 15.91 -10.01
CA LEU A 105 -3.41 15.36 -10.39
C LEU A 105 -3.79 14.23 -9.40
N SER A 106 -3.33 14.32 -8.15
CA SER A 106 -3.57 13.26 -7.17
C SER A 106 -5.01 13.27 -6.66
N GLY A 107 -5.67 12.11 -6.69
CA GLY A 107 -7.09 11.97 -6.35
C GLY A 107 -8.09 12.60 -7.34
N THR A 108 -7.63 13.11 -8.49
CA THR A 108 -8.48 13.68 -9.55
C THR A 108 -9.34 12.61 -10.23
N ASP A 109 -10.59 12.94 -10.57
CA ASP A 109 -11.43 12.15 -11.50
C ASP A 109 -11.13 12.57 -12.94
N LEU A 110 -10.68 11.64 -13.78
CA LEU A 110 -10.38 11.81 -15.20
C LEU A 110 -11.15 10.79 -16.05
N ILE A 111 -12.19 10.14 -15.50
CA ILE A 111 -12.96 9.10 -16.17
C ILE A 111 -13.53 9.65 -17.48
N LEU A 112 -13.35 8.89 -18.57
CA LEU A 112 -13.73 9.27 -19.95
C LEU A 112 -13.10 10.59 -20.47
N ALA A 113 -12.12 11.18 -19.78
CA ALA A 113 -11.39 12.33 -20.28
C ALA A 113 -10.49 11.95 -21.49
N ASN A 114 -10.02 12.96 -22.22
CA ASN A 114 -9.13 12.78 -23.36
C ASN A 114 -7.81 13.54 -23.12
N LEU A 115 -6.72 12.81 -22.91
CA LEU A 115 -5.34 13.29 -22.83
C LEU A 115 -4.53 12.94 -24.11
N SER A 116 -5.17 12.62 -25.23
CA SER A 116 -4.47 12.21 -26.46
C SER A 116 -3.42 13.24 -26.90
N SER A 117 -2.22 12.75 -27.22
CA SER A 117 -1.03 13.56 -27.55
C SER A 117 -0.62 14.62 -26.50
N ALA A 118 -1.08 14.53 -25.25
CA ALA A 118 -0.70 15.48 -24.19
C ALA A 118 0.75 15.27 -23.70
N CYS A 119 1.37 16.34 -23.20
CA CYS A 119 2.68 16.30 -22.57
C CYS A 119 2.49 16.28 -21.05
N VAL A 120 2.67 15.12 -20.41
CA VAL A 120 2.24 14.81 -19.04
C VAL A 120 3.43 14.34 -18.19
N ILE A 121 4.62 14.89 -18.49
CA ILE A 121 5.91 14.44 -17.97
C ILE A 121 6.06 14.81 -16.49
N ARG A 122 6.48 13.85 -15.65
CA ARG A 122 6.68 13.99 -14.18
C ARG A 122 5.41 14.39 -13.40
N ALA A 123 4.23 14.18 -13.95
CA ALA A 123 2.95 14.45 -13.28
C ALA A 123 2.67 13.46 -12.13
N ASN A 124 1.77 13.85 -11.22
CA ASN A 124 1.36 13.04 -10.07
C ASN A 124 -0.10 12.60 -10.14
N PHE A 125 -0.37 11.35 -10.50
CA PHE A 125 -1.68 10.69 -10.51
C PHE A 125 -1.90 9.78 -9.29
N THR A 126 -1.28 10.07 -8.14
CA THR A 126 -1.40 9.21 -6.95
C THR A 126 -2.85 9.15 -6.45
N ASN A 127 -3.43 7.94 -6.40
CA ASN A 127 -4.86 7.66 -6.17
C ASN A 127 -5.86 8.33 -7.16
N ALA A 128 -5.44 8.82 -8.32
CA ALA A 128 -6.36 9.35 -9.34
C ALA A 128 -7.17 8.23 -10.03
N ASP A 129 -8.32 8.56 -10.64
CA ASP A 129 -9.08 7.63 -11.49
C ASP A 129 -9.05 8.08 -12.96
N LEU A 130 -8.39 7.29 -13.80
CA LEU A 130 -8.27 7.46 -15.25
C LEU A 130 -8.96 6.30 -15.99
N SER A 131 -9.99 5.70 -15.39
CA SER A 131 -10.69 4.57 -16.00
C SER A 131 -11.43 5.00 -17.28
N GLN A 132 -11.25 4.25 -18.37
CA GLN A 132 -11.77 4.59 -19.71
C GLN A 132 -11.28 5.93 -20.30
N THR A 133 -10.19 6.50 -19.78
CA THR A 133 -9.55 7.71 -20.33
C THR A 133 -8.77 7.38 -21.61
N ASP A 134 -8.84 8.26 -22.62
CA ASP A 134 -7.98 8.21 -23.82
C ASP A 134 -6.65 8.90 -23.49
N CYS A 135 -5.56 8.12 -23.49
CA CYS A 135 -4.20 8.55 -23.21
C CYS A 135 -3.26 8.31 -24.41
N THR A 136 -3.81 8.17 -25.62
CA THR A 136 -3.09 7.75 -26.82
C THR A 136 -2.02 8.75 -27.27
N ASP A 137 -0.87 8.26 -27.75
CA ASP A 137 0.30 9.06 -28.20
C ASP A 137 0.84 10.12 -27.19
N ALA A 138 0.44 10.07 -25.92
CA ALA A 138 0.83 11.05 -24.90
C ALA A 138 2.14 10.68 -24.17
N ASP A 139 2.84 11.66 -23.58
CA ASP A 139 4.09 11.43 -22.86
C ASP A 139 3.93 11.58 -21.33
N PHE A 140 3.91 10.45 -20.63
CA PHE A 140 3.85 10.32 -19.18
C PHE A 140 5.22 9.91 -18.58
N SER A 141 6.34 10.22 -19.25
CA SER A 141 7.67 9.85 -18.75
C SER A 141 7.91 10.34 -17.33
N TYR A 142 8.47 9.47 -16.48
CA TYR A 142 8.74 9.69 -15.06
C TYR A 142 7.52 10.00 -14.18
N SER A 143 6.29 9.85 -14.68
CA SER A 143 5.05 10.19 -13.92
C SER A 143 4.66 9.10 -12.92
N ARG A 144 3.95 9.51 -11.86
CA ARG A 144 3.60 8.65 -10.70
C ARG A 144 2.12 8.30 -10.69
N PHE A 145 1.79 7.02 -10.76
CA PHE A 145 0.44 6.45 -10.75
C PHE A 145 0.21 5.54 -9.52
N SER A 146 0.87 5.83 -8.40
CA SER A 146 0.78 5.03 -7.18
C SER A 146 -0.68 4.86 -6.73
N LYS A 147 -1.18 3.61 -6.70
CA LYS A 147 -2.57 3.25 -6.41
C LYS A 147 -3.64 3.88 -7.33
N ALA A 148 -3.26 4.39 -8.51
CA ALA A 148 -4.21 4.94 -9.47
C ALA A 148 -5.18 3.85 -10.00
N LEU A 149 -6.40 4.27 -10.33
CA LEU A 149 -7.36 3.46 -11.07
C LEU A 149 -7.17 3.75 -12.56
N LEU A 150 -6.91 2.70 -13.33
CA LEU A 150 -6.45 2.75 -14.73
C LEU A 150 -7.17 1.66 -15.54
N SER A 151 -8.43 1.38 -15.22
CA SER A 151 -9.15 0.25 -15.80
C SER A 151 -9.77 0.65 -17.15
N MET A 152 -9.52 -0.16 -18.19
CA MET A 152 -9.87 0.15 -19.58
C MET A 152 -9.28 1.47 -20.14
N THR A 153 -8.21 2.01 -19.54
CA THR A 153 -7.49 3.19 -20.06
C THR A 153 -6.70 2.84 -21.33
N ASP A 154 -6.70 3.71 -22.35
CA ASP A 154 -5.97 3.46 -23.61
C ASP A 154 -4.68 4.29 -23.71
N PHE A 155 -3.54 3.64 -23.52
CA PHE A 155 -2.19 4.18 -23.67
C PHE A 155 -1.53 3.80 -25.01
N THR A 156 -2.29 3.44 -26.04
CA THR A 156 -1.75 3.05 -27.34
C THR A 156 -0.78 4.11 -27.89
N GLY A 157 0.43 3.70 -28.26
CA GLY A 157 1.50 4.58 -28.75
C GLY A 157 2.17 5.50 -27.71
N ALA A 158 1.63 5.59 -26.49
CA ALA A 158 2.11 6.51 -25.45
C ALA A 158 3.53 6.19 -24.94
N ASN A 159 4.14 7.17 -24.26
CA ASN A 159 5.45 7.04 -23.63
C ASN A 159 5.32 7.06 -22.10
N LEU A 160 5.58 5.91 -21.46
CA LEU A 160 5.58 5.70 -20.01
C LEU A 160 7.00 5.33 -19.51
N THR A 161 8.05 5.85 -20.14
CA THR A 161 9.44 5.60 -19.74
C THR A 161 9.67 5.99 -18.27
N GLN A 162 10.19 5.06 -17.46
CA GLN A 162 10.37 5.20 -16.02
C GLN A 162 9.12 5.59 -15.21
N ALA A 163 7.90 5.43 -15.76
CA ALA A 163 6.67 5.65 -15.02
C ALA A 163 6.57 4.69 -13.82
N LYS A 164 6.02 5.18 -12.70
CA LYS A 164 5.91 4.42 -11.45
C LYS A 164 4.44 4.14 -11.18
N LEU A 165 3.99 2.89 -11.34
CA LEU A 165 2.61 2.44 -11.19
C LEU A 165 2.39 1.45 -10.01
N PRO A 166 3.01 1.63 -8.83
CA PRO A 166 2.92 0.65 -7.75
C PRO A 166 1.49 0.55 -7.22
N LYS A 167 1.00 -0.69 -7.07
CA LYS A 167 -0.34 -1.06 -6.57
C LYS A 167 -1.49 -0.47 -7.40
N ALA A 168 -1.24 -0.09 -8.65
CA ALA A 168 -2.24 0.47 -9.57
C ALA A 168 -3.20 -0.59 -10.15
N ASN A 169 -4.38 -0.16 -10.60
CA ASN A 169 -5.46 -1.03 -11.07
C ASN A 169 -5.69 -0.91 -12.59
N LEU A 170 -4.90 -1.67 -13.37
CA LEU A 170 -4.78 -1.61 -14.84
C LEU A 170 -5.61 -2.69 -15.55
N ILE A 171 -6.73 -3.12 -14.96
CA ILE A 171 -7.56 -4.22 -15.49
C ILE A 171 -8.12 -3.81 -16.86
N GLY A 172 -7.86 -4.63 -17.89
CA GLY A 172 -8.25 -4.35 -19.28
C GLY A 172 -7.63 -3.10 -19.90
N ALA A 173 -6.57 -2.53 -19.31
CA ALA A 173 -5.86 -1.38 -19.87
C ALA A 173 -5.12 -1.74 -21.17
N ILE A 174 -5.04 -0.81 -22.12
CA ILE A 174 -4.44 -1.01 -23.44
C ILE A 174 -3.09 -0.30 -23.49
N PHE A 175 -2.03 -1.05 -23.79
CA PHE A 175 -0.64 -0.59 -23.90
C PHE A 175 -0.02 -0.99 -25.26
N CYS A 176 -0.84 -1.06 -26.29
CA CYS A 176 -0.42 -1.46 -27.64
C CYS A 176 0.64 -0.48 -28.18
N ARG A 177 1.82 -1.00 -28.53
CA ARG A 177 3.01 -0.21 -28.97
C ARG A 177 3.54 0.82 -27.95
N THR A 178 3.07 0.83 -26.71
CA THR A 178 3.51 1.80 -25.69
C THR A 178 4.99 1.59 -25.35
N ASN A 179 5.74 2.67 -25.17
CA ASN A 179 7.09 2.62 -24.62
C ASN A 179 7.06 2.64 -23.09
N LEU A 180 7.38 1.52 -22.47
CA LEU A 180 7.35 1.27 -21.02
C LEU A 180 8.75 0.92 -20.48
N THR A 181 9.79 1.41 -21.14
CA THR A 181 11.19 1.17 -20.73
C THR A 181 11.38 1.59 -19.26
N GLN A 182 11.84 0.65 -18.42
CA GLN A 182 12.07 0.86 -16.98
C GLN A 182 10.83 1.30 -16.17
N ALA A 183 9.61 1.07 -16.67
CA ALA A 183 8.38 1.26 -15.89
C ALA A 183 8.33 0.29 -14.69
N ASN A 184 7.65 0.68 -13.61
CA ASN A 184 7.52 -0.13 -12.38
C ASN A 184 6.06 -0.44 -12.07
N PHE A 185 5.68 -1.71 -12.13
CA PHE A 185 4.35 -2.28 -11.87
C PHE A 185 4.28 -3.05 -10.52
N LEU A 186 5.10 -2.71 -9.53
CA LEU A 186 5.11 -3.31 -8.18
C LEU A 186 3.69 -3.56 -7.64
N GLU A 187 3.31 -4.82 -7.39
CA GLU A 187 1.97 -5.22 -6.89
C GLU A 187 0.77 -4.69 -7.71
N ALA A 188 0.98 -4.27 -8.97
CA ALA A 188 -0.09 -3.77 -9.81
C ALA A 188 -0.95 -4.92 -10.38
N LYS A 189 -2.20 -4.60 -10.74
CA LYS A 189 -3.18 -5.56 -11.28
C LYS A 189 -3.36 -5.31 -12.77
N LEU A 190 -3.04 -6.28 -13.61
CA LEU A 190 -3.04 -6.17 -15.07
C LEU A 190 -3.87 -7.28 -15.75
N LEU A 191 -4.84 -7.84 -15.00
CA LEU A 191 -5.79 -8.84 -15.50
C LEU A 191 -6.39 -8.38 -16.84
N GLU A 192 -6.26 -9.22 -17.86
CA GLU A 192 -6.82 -8.99 -19.21
C GLU A 192 -6.31 -7.70 -19.91
N ALA A 193 -5.23 -7.08 -19.43
CA ALA A 193 -4.59 -5.93 -20.07
C ALA A 193 -3.80 -6.31 -21.34
N ASP A 194 -3.70 -5.41 -22.32
CA ASP A 194 -3.06 -5.67 -23.61
C ASP A 194 -1.72 -4.92 -23.75
N PHE A 195 -0.65 -5.60 -24.15
CA PHE A 195 0.70 -5.07 -24.37
C PHE A 195 1.25 -5.52 -25.74
N ASP A 196 0.40 -5.76 -26.74
CA ASP A 196 0.86 -6.17 -28.08
C ASP A 196 1.83 -5.13 -28.67
N GLU A 197 2.96 -5.59 -29.18
CA GLU A 197 4.04 -4.75 -29.73
C GLU A 197 4.68 -3.75 -28.72
N ALA A 198 4.37 -3.84 -27.41
CA ALA A 198 4.87 -2.92 -26.39
C ALA A 198 6.37 -3.08 -26.07
N ASN A 199 7.02 -1.99 -25.66
CA ASN A 199 8.44 -1.98 -25.28
C ASN A 199 8.61 -1.91 -23.75
N LEU A 200 8.71 -3.08 -23.11
CA LEU A 200 8.81 -3.29 -21.66
C LEU A 200 10.26 -3.52 -21.17
N LYS A 201 11.24 -3.00 -21.91
CA LYS A 201 12.66 -3.26 -21.63
C LYS A 201 13.05 -2.80 -20.22
N ASN A 202 13.64 -3.70 -19.44
CA ASN A 202 13.99 -3.46 -18.03
C ASN A 202 12.80 -3.02 -17.13
N ALA A 203 11.54 -3.27 -17.53
CA ALA A 203 10.38 -2.98 -16.68
C ALA A 203 10.33 -3.95 -15.48
N SER A 204 9.87 -3.46 -14.33
CA SER A 204 9.67 -4.29 -13.13
C SER A 204 8.21 -4.66 -12.96
N PHE A 205 7.97 -5.95 -12.71
CA PHE A 205 6.67 -6.55 -12.41
C PHE A 205 6.70 -7.24 -11.03
N TYR A 206 7.54 -6.78 -10.09
CA TYR A 206 7.68 -7.45 -8.79
C TYR A 206 6.32 -7.60 -8.08
N MET A 207 5.93 -8.84 -7.79
CA MET A 207 4.63 -9.20 -7.20
C MET A 207 3.40 -8.71 -7.99
N ALA A 208 3.55 -8.40 -9.28
CA ALA A 208 2.45 -7.97 -10.14
C ALA A 208 1.57 -9.15 -10.58
N ARG A 209 0.28 -8.86 -10.79
CA ARG A 209 -0.74 -9.82 -11.20
C ARG A 209 -1.05 -9.63 -12.67
N ILE A 210 -0.57 -10.56 -13.51
CA ILE A 210 -0.56 -10.49 -14.99
C ILE A 210 -1.33 -11.65 -15.62
N GLU A 211 -2.39 -12.13 -14.95
CA GLU A 211 -3.23 -13.21 -15.48
C GLU A 211 -3.94 -12.75 -16.77
N ARG A 212 -3.98 -13.61 -17.80
CA ARG A 212 -4.54 -13.29 -19.14
C ARG A 212 -3.96 -12.07 -19.85
N THR A 213 -2.93 -11.40 -19.31
CA THR A 213 -2.29 -10.24 -19.94
C THR A 213 -1.68 -10.63 -21.30
N ASN A 214 -1.85 -9.78 -22.31
CA ASN A 214 -1.38 -10.03 -23.67
C ASN A 214 -0.02 -9.38 -23.96
N PHE A 215 1.08 -10.07 -23.63
CA PHE A 215 2.45 -9.65 -23.97
C PHE A 215 2.90 -10.07 -25.39
N LYS A 216 1.97 -10.31 -26.32
CA LYS A 216 2.27 -10.71 -27.69
C LYS A 216 3.23 -9.72 -28.36
N SER A 217 4.20 -10.23 -29.13
CA SER A 217 5.21 -9.41 -29.84
C SER A 217 6.10 -8.49 -28.97
N SER A 218 5.91 -8.42 -27.65
CA SER A 218 6.47 -7.38 -26.79
C SER A 218 7.95 -7.62 -26.45
N ASN A 219 8.64 -6.54 -26.08
CA ASN A 219 10.04 -6.56 -25.66
C ASN A 219 10.16 -6.52 -24.13
N LEU A 220 10.22 -7.69 -23.49
CA LEU A 220 10.46 -7.87 -22.05
C LEU A 220 11.95 -8.17 -21.75
N ASN A 221 12.88 -7.83 -22.66
CA ASN A 221 14.31 -8.05 -22.42
C ASN A 221 14.77 -7.29 -21.16
N GLY A 222 15.47 -7.97 -20.26
CA GLY A 222 15.90 -7.40 -18.97
C GLY A 222 14.78 -7.16 -17.95
N ALA A 223 13.53 -7.55 -18.20
CA ALA A 223 12.41 -7.30 -17.28
C ALA A 223 12.52 -8.11 -15.98
N PHE A 224 12.06 -7.53 -14.87
CA PHE A 224 12.11 -8.14 -13.54
C PHE A 224 10.73 -8.75 -13.20
N LEU A 225 10.53 -10.01 -13.59
CA LEU A 225 9.28 -10.75 -13.52
C LEU A 225 9.34 -11.72 -12.32
N VAL A 226 9.44 -11.15 -11.12
CA VAL A 226 9.67 -11.88 -9.87
C VAL A 226 8.39 -11.92 -9.03
N ARG A 227 8.02 -13.12 -8.56
CA ARG A 227 6.78 -13.42 -7.81
C ARG A 227 5.50 -13.02 -8.56
N THR A 228 5.49 -13.11 -9.90
CA THR A 228 4.34 -12.73 -10.74
C THR A 228 3.33 -13.87 -10.93
N GLU A 229 2.04 -13.53 -10.84
CA GLU A 229 0.93 -14.40 -11.24
C GLU A 229 0.72 -14.29 -12.77
N ALA A 230 1.18 -15.28 -13.53
CA ALA A 230 1.23 -15.31 -15.00
C ALA A 230 0.41 -16.47 -15.62
N ILE A 231 -0.76 -16.70 -15.05
CA ILE A 231 -1.73 -17.74 -15.44
C ILE A 231 -2.48 -17.28 -16.70
N GLU A 232 -2.67 -18.18 -17.70
CA GLU A 232 -3.29 -17.85 -19.01
C GLU A 232 -2.60 -16.72 -19.83
N THR A 233 -1.45 -16.19 -19.37
CA THR A 233 -0.75 -15.04 -19.97
C THR A 233 -0.16 -15.35 -21.35
N ASN A 234 -0.27 -14.42 -22.31
CA ASN A 234 0.20 -14.63 -23.68
C ASN A 234 1.56 -13.96 -23.96
N PHE A 235 2.65 -14.72 -24.00
CA PHE A 235 3.99 -14.26 -24.37
C PHE A 235 4.38 -14.58 -25.83
N SER A 236 3.40 -14.83 -26.71
CA SER A 236 3.73 -15.32 -28.06
C SER A 236 4.49 -14.30 -28.91
N ASN A 237 5.59 -14.75 -29.53
CA ASN A 237 6.57 -13.94 -30.27
C ASN A 237 7.34 -12.89 -29.45
N ALA A 238 7.12 -12.80 -28.13
CA ALA A 238 7.78 -11.83 -27.26
C ALA A 238 9.30 -12.09 -27.10
N GLU A 239 10.02 -11.13 -26.54
CA GLU A 239 11.45 -11.24 -26.20
C GLU A 239 11.68 -11.22 -24.68
N LEU A 240 12.38 -12.21 -24.13
CA LEU A 240 12.64 -12.35 -22.68
C LEU A 240 14.13 -12.49 -22.32
N THR A 241 15.04 -12.06 -23.21
CA THR A 241 16.49 -12.22 -22.99
C THR A 241 16.97 -11.34 -21.84
N GLY A 242 17.64 -11.96 -20.87
CA GLY A 242 18.15 -11.31 -19.67
C GLY A 242 17.06 -10.93 -18.65
N ALA A 243 15.82 -11.37 -18.83
CA ALA A 243 14.79 -11.21 -17.83
C ALA A 243 15.11 -12.02 -16.56
N CYS A 244 14.68 -11.51 -15.41
CA CYS A 244 14.70 -12.25 -14.15
C CYS A 244 13.34 -12.92 -13.93
N ILE A 245 13.33 -14.24 -13.76
CA ILE A 245 12.13 -15.08 -13.64
C ILE A 245 12.27 -15.96 -12.39
N HIS A 246 11.86 -15.41 -11.26
CA HIS A 246 11.89 -16.07 -9.96
C HIS A 246 10.47 -16.22 -9.39
N GLY A 247 10.07 -17.42 -8.96
CA GLY A 247 8.77 -17.64 -8.31
C GLY A 247 7.55 -17.35 -9.20
N TRP A 248 7.59 -17.71 -10.48
CA TRP A 248 6.45 -17.63 -11.40
C TRP A 248 5.34 -18.63 -11.05
N ASN A 249 4.10 -18.15 -10.99
CA ASN A 249 2.91 -18.99 -11.06
C ASN A 249 2.34 -18.95 -12.49
N ILE A 250 2.35 -20.09 -13.19
CA ILE A 250 1.98 -20.25 -14.61
C ILE A 250 1.23 -21.57 -14.80
N ASP A 251 0.50 -21.75 -15.90
CA ASP A 251 -0.21 -22.99 -16.19
C ASP A 251 0.01 -23.51 -17.63
N LYS A 252 -0.79 -24.49 -18.05
CA LYS A 252 -0.72 -25.06 -19.41
C LYS A 252 -1.32 -24.15 -20.51
N TYR A 253 -1.98 -23.05 -20.13
CA TYR A 253 -2.56 -22.08 -21.05
C TYR A 253 -1.64 -20.87 -21.26
N THR A 254 -0.73 -20.57 -20.32
CA THR A 254 0.37 -19.59 -20.49
C THR A 254 1.15 -19.88 -21.79
N ASN A 255 1.10 -18.96 -22.75
CA ASN A 255 1.49 -19.20 -24.14
C ASN A 255 2.90 -18.70 -24.47
N PHE A 256 3.82 -19.62 -24.73
CA PHE A 256 5.24 -19.35 -25.09
C PHE A 256 5.57 -19.60 -26.57
N ASN A 257 4.57 -19.60 -27.46
CA ASN A 257 4.77 -19.88 -28.90
C ASN A 257 5.68 -18.81 -29.55
N ASN A 258 6.72 -19.25 -30.26
CA ASN A 258 7.73 -18.39 -30.87
C ASN A 258 8.45 -17.42 -29.91
N LEU A 259 8.43 -17.66 -28.59
CA LEU A 259 9.15 -16.83 -27.63
C LEU A 259 10.66 -16.78 -27.93
N ARG A 260 11.23 -15.59 -27.95
CA ARG A 260 12.65 -15.33 -28.22
C ARG A 260 13.40 -15.03 -26.93
N CYS A 261 14.07 -16.03 -26.38
CA CYS A 261 14.86 -15.89 -25.15
C CYS A 261 16.22 -16.58 -25.30
N LYS A 262 17.31 -15.83 -25.16
CA LYS A 262 18.68 -16.37 -25.19
C LYS A 262 19.14 -16.89 -23.83
N TYR A 263 18.81 -16.19 -22.75
CA TYR A 263 19.11 -16.56 -21.37
C TYR A 263 18.20 -15.80 -20.41
N ILE A 264 18.09 -16.28 -19.17
CA ILE A 264 17.40 -15.62 -18.04
C ILE A 264 18.26 -15.67 -16.78
N PHE A 265 17.85 -14.91 -15.77
CA PHE A 265 18.21 -15.12 -14.37
C PHE A 265 16.98 -15.72 -13.64
N ARG A 266 17.16 -16.55 -12.62
CA ARG A 266 16.06 -17.18 -11.84
C ARG A 266 16.23 -17.03 -10.34
N ASP A 267 17.44 -16.75 -9.89
CA ASP A 267 17.76 -16.50 -8.49
C ASP A 267 18.38 -15.12 -8.34
N VAL A 268 17.99 -14.41 -7.29
CA VAL A 268 18.24 -12.97 -7.13
C VAL A 268 18.09 -12.57 -5.67
N GLU A 269 19.04 -11.81 -5.14
CA GLU A 269 18.84 -11.14 -3.85
C GLU A 269 17.82 -10.01 -4.07
N ILE A 270 16.67 -10.09 -3.39
CA ILE A 270 15.58 -9.13 -3.58
C ILE A 270 16.03 -7.80 -2.97
N PRO A 271 16.23 -6.73 -3.77
CA PRO A 271 16.78 -5.49 -3.27
C PRO A 271 15.85 -4.84 -2.25
N VAL A 272 16.43 -4.43 -1.12
CA VAL A 272 15.76 -3.54 -0.17
C VAL A 272 15.94 -2.11 -0.68
N ASP A 273 14.82 -1.42 -0.91
CA ASP A 273 14.72 -0.10 -1.57
C ASP A 273 15.20 -0.07 -3.05
N ASP A 274 15.37 1.11 -3.66
CA ASP A 274 15.73 1.33 -5.08
C ASP A 274 17.18 0.90 -5.44
N GLN A 275 17.69 -0.19 -4.87
CA GLN A 275 19.00 -0.78 -5.22
C GLN A 275 18.91 -1.63 -6.50
N GLU A 276 20.03 -1.78 -7.21
CA GLU A 276 20.10 -2.72 -8.35
C GLU A 276 20.05 -4.17 -7.84
N ALA A 277 19.27 -5.02 -8.50
CA ALA A 277 19.07 -6.40 -8.08
C ALA A 277 20.30 -7.27 -8.39
N GLU A 278 20.88 -7.93 -7.38
CA GLU A 278 22.04 -8.82 -7.56
C GLU A 278 21.58 -10.23 -7.98
N TYR A 279 21.79 -10.55 -9.27
CA TYR A 279 21.39 -11.84 -9.85
C TYR A 279 22.39 -12.95 -9.49
N LEU A 280 21.88 -14.00 -8.83
CA LEU A 280 22.68 -15.08 -8.25
C LEU A 280 22.89 -16.25 -9.22
N ASP A 281 22.01 -16.45 -10.21
CA ASP A 281 22.17 -17.47 -11.26
C ASP A 281 21.87 -16.95 -12.68
N ARG A 282 22.51 -17.54 -13.70
CA ARG A 282 22.18 -17.36 -15.12
C ARG A 282 21.84 -18.71 -15.73
N VAL A 283 20.76 -18.79 -16.52
CA VAL A 283 20.39 -19.99 -17.26
C VAL A 283 20.23 -19.70 -18.75
N PRO A 284 20.93 -20.43 -19.65
CA PRO A 284 22.03 -21.36 -19.32
C PRO A 284 23.22 -20.61 -18.69
N ALA A 285 24.06 -21.30 -17.91
CA ALA A 285 25.20 -20.67 -17.23
C ALA A 285 26.19 -20.00 -18.21
N THR A 286 26.35 -20.60 -19.40
CA THR A 286 27.09 -20.03 -20.53
C THR A 286 26.29 -20.22 -21.83
N GLY A 287 26.59 -19.43 -22.86
CA GLY A 287 25.92 -19.54 -24.17
C GLY A 287 24.48 -19.05 -24.17
N GLU A 288 23.65 -19.65 -25.03
CA GLU A 288 22.24 -19.33 -25.26
C GLU A 288 21.39 -20.61 -25.24
N PHE A 289 20.09 -20.51 -24.94
CA PHE A 289 19.15 -21.64 -24.99
C PHE A 289 19.10 -22.30 -26.37
N ALA A 290 19.08 -23.64 -26.41
CA ALA A 290 18.70 -24.36 -27.62
C ALA A 290 17.17 -24.34 -27.83
N PRO A 291 16.66 -24.56 -29.06
CA PRO A 291 15.22 -24.54 -29.34
C PRO A 291 14.41 -25.47 -28.41
N GLY A 292 13.44 -24.89 -27.70
CA GLY A 292 12.57 -25.59 -26.76
C GLY A 292 13.12 -25.74 -25.34
N ASP A 293 14.38 -25.38 -25.04
CA ASP A 293 14.94 -25.55 -23.70
C ASP A 293 14.32 -24.61 -22.66
N PHE A 294 13.97 -23.38 -23.05
CA PHE A 294 13.24 -22.45 -22.19
C PHE A 294 11.93 -23.10 -21.70
N GLN A 295 11.11 -23.62 -22.62
CA GLN A 295 9.82 -24.24 -22.30
C GLN A 295 9.98 -25.47 -21.37
N LYS A 296 11.07 -26.24 -21.51
CA LYS A 296 11.37 -27.39 -20.63
C LYS A 296 11.63 -26.99 -19.18
N LEU A 297 12.23 -25.81 -18.92
CA LEU A 297 12.43 -25.33 -17.54
C LEU A 297 11.09 -25.17 -16.79
N PHE A 298 10.11 -24.61 -17.49
CA PHE A 298 8.80 -24.24 -16.94
C PHE A 298 7.82 -25.42 -16.88
N GLN A 299 8.10 -26.51 -17.58
CA GLN A 299 7.26 -27.71 -17.61
C GLN A 299 6.97 -28.32 -16.22
N LYS A 300 7.89 -28.15 -15.24
CA LYS A 300 7.65 -28.59 -13.86
C LYS A 300 6.70 -27.66 -13.09
N ALA A 301 6.82 -26.35 -13.29
CA ALA A 301 5.95 -25.35 -12.65
C ALA A 301 4.49 -25.47 -13.14
N ILE A 302 4.27 -25.91 -14.38
CA ILE A 302 2.93 -26.23 -14.90
C ILE A 302 2.19 -27.25 -14.01
N ASN A 303 2.88 -28.14 -13.30
CA ASN A 303 2.26 -29.19 -12.48
C ASN A 303 2.03 -28.79 -11.01
N THR A 304 2.31 -27.55 -10.59
CA THR A 304 2.12 -27.10 -9.19
C THR A 304 1.44 -25.74 -9.07
N VAL A 305 0.62 -25.55 -8.04
CA VAL A 305 0.10 -24.24 -7.60
C VAL A 305 0.95 -23.77 -6.42
N ASP A 306 1.51 -22.56 -6.51
CA ASP A 306 2.34 -21.96 -5.47
C ASP A 306 1.52 -20.88 -4.74
N LEU A 307 1.06 -21.16 -3.52
CA LEU A 307 0.34 -20.18 -2.69
C LEU A 307 1.33 -19.36 -1.87
N ILE A 308 1.17 -18.03 -1.84
CA ILE A 308 2.11 -17.11 -1.17
C ILE A 308 1.43 -16.35 -0.04
N PHE A 309 1.79 -16.68 1.20
CA PHE A 309 1.29 -16.04 2.42
C PHE A 309 2.32 -15.01 2.91
N GLN A 310 2.08 -13.74 2.60
CA GLN A 310 3.06 -12.65 2.75
C GLN A 310 3.35 -12.21 4.20
N HIS A 311 2.53 -12.61 5.19
CA HIS A 311 2.54 -12.07 6.55
C HIS A 311 2.47 -13.19 7.59
N GLY A 312 3.27 -14.25 7.40
CA GLY A 312 3.07 -15.52 8.10
C GLY A 312 1.78 -16.23 7.68
N ILE A 313 1.47 -17.33 8.36
CA ILE A 313 0.31 -18.18 8.05
C ILE A 313 -0.35 -18.73 9.32
N ASP A 314 -1.68 -18.63 9.40
CA ASP A 314 -2.48 -19.37 10.38
C ASP A 314 -2.66 -20.81 9.85
N TRP A 315 -1.87 -21.73 10.37
CA TRP A 315 -1.89 -23.15 9.97
C TRP A 315 -3.25 -23.82 10.16
N LYS A 316 -4.08 -23.34 11.08
CA LYS A 316 -5.42 -23.89 11.33
C LYS A 316 -6.40 -23.39 10.26
N ALA A 317 -6.43 -22.09 10.01
CA ALA A 317 -7.22 -21.52 8.92
C ALA A 317 -6.79 -22.06 7.55
N PHE A 318 -5.49 -22.30 7.34
CA PHE A 318 -4.96 -22.94 6.14
C PHE A 318 -5.46 -24.38 6.01
N SER A 319 -5.29 -25.21 7.04
CA SER A 319 -5.77 -26.60 7.05
C SER A 319 -7.28 -26.69 6.80
N GLU A 320 -8.07 -25.85 7.49
CA GLU A 320 -9.52 -25.73 7.28
C GLU A 320 -9.88 -25.29 5.85
N SER A 321 -9.04 -24.51 5.16
CA SER A 321 -9.24 -24.11 3.76
C SER A 321 -8.84 -25.18 2.73
N PHE A 322 -7.74 -25.91 2.98
CA PHE A 322 -7.21 -26.94 2.09
C PHE A 322 -8.04 -28.23 2.13
N ILE A 323 -8.56 -28.61 3.31
CA ILE A 323 -9.51 -29.72 3.44
C ILE A 323 -10.82 -29.40 2.70
N LYS A 324 -11.33 -28.15 2.81
CA LYS A 324 -12.51 -27.70 2.06
C LYS A 324 -12.27 -27.79 0.55
N LEU A 325 -11.11 -27.36 0.07
CA LEU A 325 -10.71 -27.47 -1.34
C LEU A 325 -10.78 -28.92 -1.83
N GLN A 326 -10.05 -29.84 -1.19
CA GLN A 326 -10.07 -31.27 -1.57
C GLN A 326 -11.51 -31.84 -1.58
N SER A 327 -12.37 -31.42 -0.64
CA SER A 327 -13.76 -31.88 -0.57
C SER A 327 -14.72 -31.25 -1.60
N GLU A 328 -14.40 -30.06 -2.12
CA GLU A 328 -15.27 -29.30 -3.04
C GLU A 328 -14.80 -29.40 -4.51
N THR A 329 -13.51 -29.63 -4.80
CA THR A 329 -13.02 -29.89 -6.16
C THR A 329 -13.01 -31.38 -6.52
N GLY A 330 -12.79 -32.27 -5.54
CA GLY A 330 -12.57 -33.70 -5.78
C GLY A 330 -11.22 -34.04 -6.43
N GLU A 331 -10.32 -33.06 -6.57
CA GLU A 331 -8.96 -33.28 -7.10
C GLU A 331 -8.03 -33.84 -6.01
N GLU A 332 -7.16 -34.79 -6.37
CA GLU A 332 -6.16 -35.40 -5.48
C GLU A 332 -4.95 -34.46 -5.26
N LEU A 333 -5.23 -33.29 -4.68
CA LEU A 333 -4.25 -32.24 -4.42
C LEU A 333 -3.38 -32.59 -3.21
N ALA A 334 -2.06 -32.52 -3.37
CA ALA A 334 -1.08 -32.87 -2.34
C ALA A 334 -0.06 -31.75 -2.13
N ILE A 335 0.26 -31.42 -0.88
CA ILE A 335 1.34 -30.46 -0.57
C ILE A 335 2.68 -31.08 -0.97
N ALA A 336 3.35 -30.47 -1.94
CA ALA A 336 4.61 -30.89 -2.53
C ALA A 336 5.82 -30.28 -1.82
N ALA A 337 5.69 -29.04 -1.34
CA ALA A 337 6.68 -28.36 -0.50
C ALA A 337 6.03 -27.27 0.35
N ILE A 338 6.67 -26.97 1.48
CA ILE A 338 6.45 -25.75 2.27
C ILE A 338 7.81 -25.07 2.39
N GLU A 339 7.88 -23.78 2.04
CA GLU A 339 9.09 -22.96 2.00
C GLU A 339 8.83 -21.72 2.86
N THR A 340 9.69 -21.47 3.84
CA THR A 340 9.74 -20.18 4.57
C THR A 340 10.84 -19.34 3.95
N ARG A 341 10.53 -18.08 3.65
CA ARG A 341 11.48 -17.11 3.07
C ARG A 341 12.00 -16.14 4.13
N ASP A 342 13.13 -15.52 3.86
CA ASP A 342 13.81 -14.60 4.79
C ASP A 342 13.00 -13.32 5.09
N ASP A 343 12.06 -12.96 4.22
CA ASP A 343 11.08 -11.88 4.44
C ASP A 343 9.89 -12.28 5.35
N GLY A 344 9.89 -13.51 5.89
CA GLY A 344 8.82 -14.04 6.72
C GLY A 344 7.58 -14.52 5.95
N SER A 345 7.61 -14.49 4.61
CA SER A 345 6.55 -15.07 3.78
C SER A 345 6.68 -16.60 3.67
N PHE A 346 5.55 -17.27 3.54
CA PHE A 346 5.48 -18.72 3.32
C PHE A 346 4.99 -19.02 1.91
N VAL A 347 5.64 -19.96 1.23
CA VAL A 347 5.14 -20.57 -0.01
C VAL A 347 4.67 -21.99 0.29
N ILE A 348 3.44 -22.30 -0.10
CA ILE A 348 2.93 -23.67 -0.07
C ILE A 348 2.72 -24.13 -1.51
N ARG A 349 3.58 -25.03 -1.96
CA ARG A 349 3.54 -25.61 -3.29
C ARG A 349 2.67 -26.87 -3.26
N ILE A 350 1.58 -26.86 -4.02
CA ILE A 350 0.61 -27.95 -4.12
C ILE A 350 0.77 -28.62 -5.49
N ASN A 351 0.94 -29.94 -5.54
CA ASN A 351 0.80 -30.70 -6.77
C ASN A 351 -0.64 -30.62 -7.26
N ALA A 352 -0.84 -30.23 -8.52
CA ALA A 352 -2.16 -30.14 -9.16
C ALA A 352 -2.17 -30.90 -10.49
N PRO A 353 -3.34 -31.43 -10.91
CA PRO A 353 -3.52 -31.95 -12.26
C PRO A 353 -3.05 -30.94 -13.33
N VAL A 354 -2.51 -31.44 -14.44
CA VAL A 354 -2.02 -30.60 -15.56
C VAL A 354 -3.15 -29.75 -16.15
N ASP A 355 -4.39 -30.19 -15.99
CA ASP A 355 -5.61 -29.55 -16.46
C ASP A 355 -6.39 -28.73 -15.42
N ALA A 356 -5.91 -28.66 -14.17
CA ALA A 356 -6.54 -27.91 -13.09
C ALA A 356 -6.52 -26.38 -13.31
N GLN A 357 -7.59 -25.70 -12.94
CA GLN A 357 -7.71 -24.24 -13.06
C GLN A 357 -7.02 -23.55 -11.88
N LYS A 358 -5.71 -23.32 -11.99
CA LYS A 358 -4.86 -22.81 -10.91
C LYS A 358 -5.37 -21.52 -10.27
N ALA A 359 -5.82 -20.56 -11.07
CA ALA A 359 -6.35 -19.30 -10.58
C ALA A 359 -7.59 -19.49 -9.71
N GLU A 360 -8.51 -20.40 -10.08
CA GLU A 360 -9.69 -20.72 -9.27
C GLU A 360 -9.32 -21.52 -8.02
N ILE A 361 -8.34 -22.43 -8.07
CA ILE A 361 -7.81 -23.12 -6.88
C ILE A 361 -7.23 -22.12 -5.88
N GLU A 362 -6.36 -21.22 -6.32
CA GLU A 362 -5.71 -20.22 -5.47
C GLU A 362 -6.72 -19.22 -4.87
N LYS A 363 -7.60 -18.66 -5.72
CA LYS A 363 -8.73 -17.80 -5.34
C LYS A 363 -9.69 -18.48 -4.36
N PHE A 364 -10.00 -19.76 -4.56
CA PHE A 364 -10.80 -20.56 -3.63
C PHE A 364 -10.09 -20.67 -2.27
N ILE A 365 -8.81 -21.06 -2.25
CA ILE A 365 -8.06 -21.24 -1.01
C ILE A 365 -7.96 -19.93 -0.24
N TYR A 366 -7.54 -18.81 -0.85
CA TYR A 366 -7.48 -17.52 -0.16
C TYR A 366 -8.87 -17.06 0.34
N SER A 367 -9.95 -17.33 -0.40
CA SER A 367 -11.31 -16.99 0.04
C SER A 367 -11.74 -17.80 1.27
N LYS A 368 -11.54 -19.12 1.26
CA LYS A 368 -11.86 -20.01 2.40
C LYS A 368 -10.93 -19.77 3.59
N TYR A 369 -9.64 -19.48 3.34
CA TYR A 369 -8.65 -19.09 4.35
C TYR A 369 -9.04 -17.79 5.04
N LYS A 370 -9.39 -16.74 4.29
CA LYS A 370 -9.85 -15.46 4.84
C LYS A 370 -11.14 -15.60 5.66
N ALA A 371 -12.05 -16.47 5.24
CA ALA A 371 -13.25 -16.79 6.01
C ALA A 371 -12.91 -17.52 7.32
N ALA A 372 -12.06 -18.55 7.28
CA ALA A 372 -11.61 -19.28 8.46
C ALA A 372 -10.84 -18.37 9.44
N LEU A 373 -9.90 -17.55 8.95
CA LEU A 373 -9.14 -16.59 9.75
C LEU A 373 -10.04 -15.60 10.48
N LYS A 374 -11.10 -15.11 9.83
CA LYS A 374 -12.14 -14.29 10.47
C LYS A 374 -12.85 -15.07 11.59
N GLU A 375 -13.26 -16.30 11.33
CA GLU A 375 -13.96 -17.15 12.30
C GLU A 375 -13.08 -17.48 13.53
N GLN A 376 -11.79 -17.76 13.35
CA GLN A 376 -10.86 -17.93 14.48
C GLN A 376 -10.67 -16.60 15.23
N THR A 377 -10.53 -15.48 14.53
CA THR A 377 -10.41 -14.14 15.15
C THR A 377 -11.61 -13.79 16.02
N GLU A 378 -12.84 -14.11 15.59
CA GLU A 378 -14.06 -13.90 16.37
C GLU A 378 -14.11 -14.81 17.61
N LYS A 379 -13.68 -16.07 17.51
CA LYS A 379 -13.52 -16.98 18.66
C LYS A 379 -12.48 -16.48 19.67
N TYR A 380 -11.33 -16.00 19.21
CA TYR A 380 -10.31 -15.45 20.11
C TYR A 380 -10.77 -14.17 20.82
N LYS A 381 -11.50 -13.28 20.13
CA LYS A 381 -12.11 -12.09 20.76
C LYS A 381 -13.14 -12.45 21.83
N ALA A 382 -13.97 -13.47 21.59
CA ALA A 382 -14.91 -13.96 22.61
C ALA A 382 -14.17 -14.54 23.83
N MET A 383 -13.11 -15.33 23.61
CA MET A 383 -12.30 -15.91 24.68
C MET A 383 -11.56 -14.85 25.52
N LEU A 384 -11.08 -13.77 24.90
CA LEU A 384 -10.51 -12.61 25.61
C LEU A 384 -11.57 -11.89 26.44
N ALA A 385 -12.74 -11.59 25.87
CA ALA A 385 -13.83 -10.93 26.60
C ALA A 385 -14.37 -11.75 27.79
N ASP A 386 -14.28 -13.08 27.76
CA ASP A 386 -14.56 -13.93 28.92
C ASP A 386 -13.42 -13.94 29.96
N LYS A 387 -12.16 -13.77 29.53
CA LYS A 387 -11.02 -13.58 30.44
C LYS A 387 -11.03 -12.22 31.12
N ASP A 388 -11.46 -11.17 30.45
CA ASP A 388 -11.63 -9.83 31.05
C ASP A 388 -12.69 -9.86 32.18
N LYS A 389 -13.79 -10.61 31.99
CA LYS A 389 -14.76 -10.89 33.07
C LYS A 389 -14.14 -11.67 34.23
N GLU A 390 -13.32 -12.68 33.94
CA GLU A 390 -12.62 -13.47 34.98
C GLU A 390 -11.63 -12.60 35.78
N ILE A 391 -10.97 -11.64 35.13
CA ILE A 391 -10.09 -10.65 35.78
C ILE A 391 -10.93 -9.70 36.66
N SER A 392 -11.98 -9.08 36.11
CA SER A 392 -12.85 -8.16 36.84
C SER A 392 -13.49 -8.81 38.07
N ASN A 393 -13.98 -10.04 37.96
CA ASN A 393 -14.48 -10.83 39.10
C ASN A 393 -13.40 -11.06 40.18
N LYS A 394 -12.13 -11.26 39.79
CA LYS A 394 -11.01 -11.40 40.74
C LYS A 394 -10.64 -10.06 41.38
N GLU A 395 -10.76 -8.95 40.67
CA GLU A 395 -10.55 -7.60 41.20
C GLU A 395 -11.62 -7.23 42.24
N GLU A 396 -12.90 -7.54 42.00
CA GLU A 396 -13.96 -7.42 43.01
C GLU A 396 -13.67 -8.27 44.26
N ILE A 397 -13.21 -9.51 44.09
CA ILE A 397 -12.83 -10.39 45.20
C ILE A 397 -11.64 -9.78 45.99
N ILE A 398 -10.62 -9.25 45.31
CA ILE A 398 -9.48 -8.56 45.95
C ILE A 398 -9.98 -7.34 46.73
N GLN A 399 -10.91 -6.57 46.18
CA GLN A 399 -11.49 -5.40 46.84
C GLN A 399 -12.31 -5.79 48.09
N LEU A 400 -13.13 -6.85 48.02
CA LEU A 400 -13.83 -7.41 49.17
C LEU A 400 -12.89 -7.92 50.27
N TYR A 401 -11.71 -8.47 49.91
CA TYR A 401 -10.67 -8.82 50.89
C TYR A 401 -10.00 -7.59 51.50
N ARG A 402 -9.72 -6.54 50.71
CA ARG A 402 -9.19 -5.25 51.20
C ARG A 402 -10.15 -4.60 52.18
N GLU A 403 -11.44 -4.55 51.87
CA GLU A 403 -12.48 -3.98 52.73
C GLU A 403 -12.62 -4.75 54.04
N LYS A 404 -12.60 -6.09 54.01
CA LYS A 404 -12.57 -6.92 55.23
C LYS A 404 -11.30 -6.70 56.07
N SER A 405 -10.15 -6.47 55.42
CA SER A 405 -8.89 -6.11 56.10
C SER A 405 -8.91 -4.67 56.66
N THR A 406 -9.78 -3.82 56.12
CA THR A 406 -9.96 -2.41 56.53
C THR A 406 -10.92 -2.24 57.71
N ASP A 407 -11.53 -3.32 58.22
CA ASP A 407 -12.30 -3.28 59.48
C ASP A 407 -11.38 -3.22 60.71
N LEU A 408 -10.70 -2.08 60.82
CA LEU A 408 -9.76 -1.72 61.88
C LEU A 408 -10.37 -1.90 63.27
N LYS A 409 -11.71 -1.85 63.40
CA LYS A 409 -12.42 -2.02 64.67
C LYS A 409 -12.17 -3.39 65.29
N GLN A 410 -12.15 -4.48 64.50
CA GLN A 410 -11.91 -5.82 65.04
C GLN A 410 -10.45 -6.01 65.48
N ILE A 411 -9.50 -5.38 64.77
CA ILE A 411 -8.09 -5.37 65.14
C ILE A 411 -7.91 -4.55 66.44
N VAL A 412 -8.49 -3.35 66.51
CA VAL A 412 -8.43 -2.47 67.68
C VAL A 412 -9.11 -3.10 68.90
N PHE A 413 -10.25 -3.79 68.77
CA PHE A 413 -10.88 -4.51 69.88
C PHE A 413 -9.95 -5.59 70.44
N LYS A 414 -9.39 -6.46 69.58
CA LYS A 414 -8.46 -7.50 70.04
C LYS A 414 -7.18 -6.92 70.67
N LEU A 415 -6.65 -5.82 70.14
CA LEU A 415 -5.49 -5.14 70.73
C LEU A 415 -5.84 -4.50 72.08
N ALA A 416 -7.04 -3.95 72.26
CA ALA A 416 -7.51 -3.38 73.51
C ALA A 416 -7.74 -4.45 74.59
N GLU A 417 -8.30 -5.61 74.23
CA GLU A 417 -8.41 -6.78 75.12
C GLU A 417 -7.04 -7.40 75.50
N SER A 418 -5.97 -7.08 74.75
CA SER A 418 -4.64 -7.66 74.93
C SER A 418 -3.64 -6.80 75.72
N GLN A 419 -4.02 -5.62 76.24
CA GLN A 419 -3.09 -4.78 77.01
C GLN A 419 -3.06 -5.15 78.52
N PRO A 420 -1.89 -5.54 79.07
CA PRO A 420 -1.79 -5.98 80.46
C PRO A 420 -1.75 -4.80 81.46
N VAL A 421 -2.45 -4.96 82.59
CA VAL A 421 -2.38 -4.05 83.73
C VAL A 421 -1.04 -4.25 84.46
N PHE A 422 -0.09 -3.35 84.26
CA PHE A 422 1.19 -3.34 84.97
C PHE A 422 1.03 -2.86 86.42
N ASN A 423 0.70 -3.79 87.33
CA ASN A 423 0.79 -3.57 88.77
C ASN A 423 2.26 -3.51 89.20
N ASN A 424 2.75 -2.30 89.52
CA ASN A 424 4.13 -2.09 89.98
C ASN A 424 4.28 -2.52 91.47
N THR A 425 5.44 -3.05 91.84
CA THR A 425 5.63 -3.78 93.11
C THR A 425 5.88 -2.91 94.35
N ASN A 426 5.74 -3.53 95.53
CA ASN A 426 5.59 -2.86 96.83
C ASN A 426 6.88 -2.31 97.48
N THR A 427 6.71 -1.17 98.17
CA THR A 427 7.38 -0.71 99.41
C THR A 427 8.90 -0.42 99.47
N ASN A 428 9.18 0.87 99.80
CA ASN A 428 10.10 1.38 100.83
C ASN A 428 11.64 1.32 100.62
N ILE A 429 12.46 2.28 101.09
CA ILE A 429 12.26 3.65 101.66
C ILE A 429 13.60 4.41 101.48
N GLY A 430 13.60 5.74 101.22
CA GLY A 430 14.85 6.54 101.32
C GLY A 430 14.88 7.92 100.63
N ARG A 431 14.59 8.96 101.41
CA ARG A 431 14.94 10.41 101.31
C ARG A 431 16.11 10.84 100.38
N ASP A 432 16.18 12.06 99.85
CA ASP A 432 15.29 13.26 99.91
C ASP A 432 15.64 14.25 98.78
N GLN A 433 14.65 14.86 98.11
CA GLN A 433 14.68 16.16 97.37
C GLN A 433 15.68 16.28 96.17
N ASN A 434 15.55 17.19 95.19
CA ASN A 434 14.77 18.43 95.08
C ASN A 434 14.46 18.83 93.60
N THR A 435 13.47 19.71 93.39
CA THR A 435 13.25 20.64 92.23
C THR A 435 13.51 20.25 90.76
N ASN A 436 12.41 20.23 89.99
CA ASN A 436 12.11 21.02 88.76
C ASN A 436 13.04 21.10 87.52
N ALA A 437 12.35 21.10 86.35
CA ALA A 437 12.54 21.93 85.14
C ALA A 437 13.27 21.38 83.87
N THR A 438 12.45 21.21 82.81
CA THR A 438 12.62 21.67 81.40
C THR A 438 13.73 21.17 80.45
N ASN A 439 13.25 20.80 79.24
CA ASN A 439 13.77 21.09 77.88
C ASN A 439 15.02 20.36 77.29
N SER A 440 14.90 19.97 76.00
CA SER A 440 15.67 20.55 74.86
C SER A 440 16.41 19.62 73.84
N ILE A 441 15.78 19.41 72.67
CA ILE A 441 16.36 19.58 71.29
C ILE A 441 17.46 18.58 70.77
N VAL A 442 17.66 18.58 69.43
CA VAL A 442 18.66 17.88 68.58
C VAL A 442 18.29 16.42 68.22
N ALA A 443 17.99 15.95 67.00
CA ALA A 443 18.14 16.37 65.57
C ALA A 443 19.35 15.79 64.80
N GLY A 444 19.12 15.07 63.69
CA GLY A 444 20.17 14.64 62.73
C GLY A 444 19.84 13.42 61.84
N HIS A 445 19.92 13.61 60.51
CA HIS A 445 20.11 12.68 59.37
C HIS A 445 20.60 11.22 59.66
N ASP A 446 20.01 10.14 59.12
CA ASP A 446 20.00 9.58 57.71
C ASP A 446 20.95 8.31 57.64
N ILE A 447 21.13 7.44 56.63
CA ILE A 447 20.90 7.40 55.17
C ILE A 447 20.60 5.94 54.68
N SER A 448 19.81 5.80 53.59
CA SER A 448 19.84 4.78 52.48
C SER A 448 20.01 3.26 52.72
N GLY A 449 19.25 2.45 51.95
CA GLY A 449 19.59 1.04 51.63
C GLY A 449 18.54 0.30 50.79
N GLU A 450 18.82 0.04 49.50
CA GLU A 450 17.97 -0.73 48.57
C GLU A 450 18.57 -2.13 48.27
N VAL A 451 17.74 -3.07 47.79
CA VAL A 451 18.17 -4.39 47.27
C VAL A 451 17.26 -4.81 46.10
N GLU A 452 17.86 -5.13 44.94
CA GLU A 452 17.19 -5.75 43.79
C GLU A 452 17.12 -7.29 43.91
N ILE A 453 16.16 -7.92 43.21
CA ILE A 453 16.19 -9.36 42.91
C ILE A 453 15.79 -9.57 41.44
N GLN A 454 16.56 -10.38 40.72
CA GLN A 454 16.37 -10.73 39.31
C GLN A 454 15.40 -11.91 39.12
N ASN A 455 14.82 -12.03 37.92
CA ASN A 455 14.14 -13.24 37.46
C ASN A 455 14.91 -13.90 36.30
N GLN A 456 14.97 -15.23 36.34
CA GLN A 456 15.14 -16.15 35.20
C GLN A 456 13.95 -17.14 35.28
N GLU A 457 13.52 -17.82 34.22
CA GLU A 457 14.15 -18.06 32.92
C GLU A 457 13.11 -17.93 31.79
#